data_AF-A0A960AW09-F1
#
_entry.id   AF-A0A960AW09-F1
#
_cell.length_a   1.000
_cell.length_b   1.000
_cell.length_c   1.000
_cell.angle_alpha   90.00
_cell.angle_beta   90.00
_cell.angle_gamma   90.00
#
_symmetry.space_group_name_H-M   'P 1'
#
loop_
_entity.id
_entity.type
_entity.pdbx_description
1 polymer ?
#
loop_
_entity_poly.entity_id
_entity_poly.type
_entity_poly.pdbx_seq_one_letter_code
_entity_poly.pdbx_strand_id
1 'polypeptide(L)'
;MSTPFEKPPMDPDTDEATQRQLDLARAQGDAYAEAVQYMATEVADDGGQKPAGDYIVAYAVEKAEGMYAWQDGGLVWQEPEAENAHIEITVLDGSDKRFVPGLTVAVTVIAPDGTLVGTNEQPMLWHPMIYHYGRNWALPADGDYTLKVHIEPPQFMRHDEINGKRFQEPVEVEFTDVHIERGTD
;
A
#
# COMPACT_ATOMS: atom_id res chain seq x y z
N MET A 1 9.12 -7.74 -12.28
CA MET A 1 10.11 -8.26 -11.30
C MET A 1 10.13 -7.34 -10.10
N SER A 2 10.22 -7.88 -8.88
CA SER A 2 10.24 -7.07 -7.65
C SER A 2 11.66 -6.74 -7.20
N THR A 3 11.85 -5.57 -6.58
CA THR A 3 13.09 -5.20 -5.89
C THR A 3 13.38 -6.22 -4.78
N PRO A 4 14.63 -6.74 -4.64
CA PRO A 4 14.99 -7.63 -3.56
C PRO A 4 14.71 -7.02 -2.18
N PHE A 5 14.28 -7.83 -1.23
CA PHE A 5 14.03 -7.37 0.14
C PHE A 5 15.35 -7.15 0.90
N GLU A 6 15.45 -6.00 1.55
CA GLU A 6 16.51 -5.65 2.49
C GLU A 6 15.84 -5.30 3.82
N LYS A 7 16.21 -6.02 4.88
CA LYS A 7 15.62 -5.75 6.18
C LYS A 7 16.17 -4.41 6.72
N PRO A 8 15.32 -3.40 6.97
CA PRO A 8 15.81 -2.10 7.44
C PRO A 8 16.47 -2.19 8.82
N PRO A 9 17.44 -1.33 9.17
CA PRO A 9 18.10 -1.35 10.48
C PRO A 9 17.11 -1.12 11.62
N MET A 10 17.24 -1.83 12.74
CA MET A 10 16.50 -1.60 13.99
C MET A 10 17.49 -1.81 15.16
N ASP A 11 18.48 -0.93 15.23
CA ASP A 11 19.61 -0.98 16.15
C ASP A 11 19.29 -0.23 17.45
N PRO A 12 19.32 -0.88 18.63
CA PRO A 12 19.06 -0.25 19.91
C PRO A 12 20.23 0.57 20.47
N ASP A 13 21.41 0.49 19.85
CA ASP A 13 22.64 1.15 20.29
C ASP A 13 22.87 2.50 19.57
N THR A 14 21.82 3.06 18.97
CA THR A 14 21.83 4.37 18.29
C THR A 14 21.38 5.51 19.22
N ASP A 15 21.53 6.75 18.74
CA ASP A 15 21.30 7.95 19.56
C ASP A 15 19.82 8.23 19.91
N GLU A 16 18.84 7.66 19.18
CA GLU A 16 17.42 8.07 19.29
C GLU A 16 16.52 7.02 19.96
N ALA A 17 16.77 5.73 19.73
CA ALA A 17 15.83 4.67 20.10
C ALA A 17 16.46 3.57 20.96
N THR A 18 15.99 3.47 22.21
CA THR A 18 16.30 2.34 23.09
C THR A 18 15.64 1.05 22.60
N GLN A 19 16.15 -0.11 23.04
CA GLN A 19 15.51 -1.42 22.79
C GLN A 19 14.01 -1.42 23.13
N ARG A 20 13.60 -0.79 24.23
CA ARG A 20 12.19 -0.73 24.62
C ARG A 20 11.34 0.06 23.63
N GLN A 21 11.86 1.16 23.09
CA GLN A 21 11.14 1.94 22.06
C GLN A 21 11.00 1.13 20.77
N LEU A 22 12.05 0.41 20.37
CA LEU A 22 12.02 -0.48 19.21
C LEU A 22 11.02 -1.64 19.38
N ASP A 23 10.94 -2.22 20.59
CA ASP A 23 9.97 -3.27 20.90
C ASP A 23 8.52 -2.75 20.85
N LEU A 24 8.28 -1.53 21.33
CA LEU A 24 6.97 -0.88 21.25
C LEU A 24 6.59 -0.57 19.79
N ALA A 25 7.54 -0.13 18.96
CA ALA A 25 7.32 0.10 17.54
C ALA A 25 6.93 -1.20 16.82
N ARG A 26 7.63 -2.31 17.10
CA ARG A 26 7.27 -3.63 16.58
C ARG A 26 5.90 -4.10 17.06
N ALA A 27 5.56 -3.93 18.33
CA ALA A 27 4.25 -4.32 18.84
C ALA A 27 3.12 -3.53 18.17
N GLN A 28 3.34 -2.23 17.90
CA GLN A 28 2.39 -1.41 17.13
C GLN A 28 2.25 -1.93 15.70
N GLY A 29 3.36 -2.20 15.00
CA GLY A 29 3.30 -2.68 13.63
C GLY A 29 2.82 -4.12 13.51
N ASP A 30 3.02 -4.98 14.49
CA ASP A 30 2.45 -6.34 14.53
C ASP A 30 0.91 -6.27 14.60
N ALA A 31 0.36 -5.41 15.45
CA ALA A 31 -1.08 -5.17 15.50
C ALA A 31 -1.63 -4.56 14.20
N TYR A 32 -0.87 -3.64 13.59
CA TYR A 32 -1.25 -3.06 12.30
C TYR A 32 -1.23 -4.09 11.17
N ALA A 33 -0.19 -4.93 11.11
CA ALA A 33 -0.06 -5.99 10.12
C ALA A 33 -1.15 -7.04 10.25
N GLU A 34 -1.64 -7.33 11.47
CA GLU A 34 -2.81 -8.18 11.67
C GLU A 34 -4.07 -7.58 11.02
N ALA A 35 -4.30 -6.27 11.17
CA ALA A 35 -5.41 -5.58 10.50
C ALA A 35 -5.28 -5.57 8.96
N VAL A 36 -4.07 -5.37 8.44
CA VAL A 36 -3.80 -5.44 6.99
C VAL A 36 -4.05 -6.85 6.46
N GLN A 37 -3.58 -7.88 7.19
CA GLN A 37 -3.81 -9.28 6.83
C GLN A 37 -5.29 -9.60 6.81
N TYR A 38 -6.05 -9.15 7.81
CA TYR A 38 -7.50 -9.35 7.87
C TYR A 38 -8.22 -8.68 6.69
N MET A 39 -7.88 -7.44 6.36
CA MET A 39 -8.42 -6.76 5.18
C MET A 39 -8.16 -7.56 3.91
N ALA A 40 -6.90 -7.97 3.68
CA ALA A 40 -6.48 -8.63 2.45
C ALA A 40 -7.04 -10.06 2.27
N THR A 41 -7.48 -10.74 3.32
CA THR A 41 -7.93 -12.15 3.20
C THR A 41 -9.36 -12.42 3.61
N GLU A 42 -10.00 -11.53 4.38
CA GLU A 42 -11.35 -11.76 4.91
C GLU A 42 -12.35 -10.68 4.53
N VAL A 43 -11.88 -9.50 4.09
CA VAL A 43 -12.73 -8.37 3.69
C VAL A 43 -12.72 -8.18 2.19
N ALA A 44 -11.52 -8.04 1.61
CA ALA A 44 -11.35 -7.81 0.19
C ALA A 44 -11.72 -9.02 -0.68
N ASP A 45 -12.10 -8.77 -1.94
CA ASP A 45 -12.42 -9.82 -2.92
C ASP A 45 -11.16 -10.62 -3.31
N ASP A 46 -10.01 -9.93 -3.37
CA ASP A 46 -8.68 -10.56 -3.49
C ASP A 46 -7.61 -9.72 -2.78
N GLY A 47 -6.53 -10.36 -2.36
CA GLY A 47 -5.46 -9.67 -1.65
C GLY A 47 -4.20 -10.51 -1.47
N GLY A 48 -3.09 -9.82 -1.24
CA GLY A 48 -1.80 -10.48 -1.06
C GLY A 48 -0.70 -9.52 -0.67
N GLN A 49 0.46 -10.06 -0.30
CA GLN A 49 1.60 -9.25 0.15
C GLN A 49 2.95 -9.84 -0.24
N LYS A 50 3.93 -8.97 -0.47
CA LYS A 50 5.31 -9.33 -0.80
C LYS A 50 6.31 -8.37 -0.12
N PRO A 51 7.44 -8.87 0.38
CA PRO A 51 8.54 -8.00 0.80
C PRO A 51 9.30 -7.47 -0.44
N ALA A 52 9.69 -6.19 -0.43
CA ALA A 52 10.46 -5.57 -1.50
C ALA A 52 11.18 -4.31 -1.02
N GLY A 53 12.49 -4.20 -1.33
CA GLY A 53 13.33 -3.14 -0.76
C GLY A 53 13.23 -3.15 0.78
N ASP A 54 13.01 -1.98 1.36
CA ASP A 54 12.83 -1.78 2.80
C ASP A 54 11.38 -2.04 3.29
N TYR A 55 10.48 -2.49 2.40
CA TYR A 55 9.04 -2.56 2.67
C TYR A 55 8.49 -3.99 2.69
N ILE A 56 7.34 -4.13 3.33
CA ILE A 56 6.34 -5.14 3.00
C ILE A 56 5.19 -4.40 2.29
N VAL A 57 4.90 -4.79 1.06
CA VAL A 57 3.84 -4.19 0.24
C VAL A 57 2.70 -5.18 0.15
N ALA A 58 1.52 -4.76 0.56
CA ALA A 58 0.27 -5.51 0.44
C ALA A 58 -0.64 -4.84 -0.58
N TYR A 59 -1.46 -5.63 -1.26
CA TYR A 59 -2.59 -5.15 -2.06
C TYR A 59 -3.89 -5.76 -1.55
N ALA A 60 -4.98 -5.03 -1.77
CA ALA A 60 -6.35 -5.48 -1.64
C ALA A 60 -7.16 -4.97 -2.84
N VAL A 61 -8.11 -5.77 -3.31
CA VAL A 61 -9.04 -5.41 -4.39
C VAL A 61 -10.46 -5.59 -3.89
N GLU A 62 -11.26 -4.55 -4.10
CA GLU A 62 -12.69 -4.52 -3.78
C GLU A 62 -13.45 -3.97 -5.00
N LYS A 63 -14.78 -3.91 -4.92
CA LYS A 63 -15.58 -3.20 -5.92
C LYS A 63 -15.33 -1.70 -5.81
N ALA A 64 -15.69 -0.93 -6.83
CA ALA A 64 -15.55 0.52 -6.74
C ALA A 64 -16.47 1.07 -5.64
N GLU A 65 -15.92 1.95 -4.80
CA GLU A 65 -16.63 2.45 -3.61
C GLU A 65 -16.78 3.97 -3.63
N GLY A 66 -17.84 4.44 -2.98
CA GLY A 66 -18.00 5.86 -2.67
C GLY A 66 -17.02 6.30 -1.57
N MET A 67 -16.49 7.52 -1.69
CA MET A 67 -15.52 8.06 -0.74
C MET A 67 -15.77 9.52 -0.44
N TYR A 68 -15.40 9.95 0.76
CA TYR A 68 -15.33 11.38 1.08
C TYR A 68 -14.07 12.01 0.50
N ALA A 69 -14.24 13.09 -0.25
CA ALA A 69 -13.15 13.95 -0.72
C ALA A 69 -13.30 15.36 -0.14
N TRP A 70 -12.17 16.03 0.11
CA TRP A 70 -12.18 17.43 0.51
C TRP A 70 -12.48 18.33 -0.69
N GLN A 71 -13.58 19.08 -0.64
CA GLN A 71 -14.01 20.02 -1.68
C GLN A 71 -14.60 21.27 -1.02
N ASP A 72 -14.19 22.45 -1.50
CA ASP A 72 -14.73 23.76 -1.08
C ASP A 72 -14.82 23.97 0.44
N GLY A 73 -13.86 23.45 1.19
CA GLY A 73 -13.76 23.64 2.64
C GLY A 73 -14.54 22.60 3.49
N GLY A 74 -15.00 21.50 2.89
CA GLY A 74 -15.64 20.40 3.61
C GLY A 74 -15.45 19.04 2.96
N LEU A 75 -15.93 18.00 3.64
CA LEU A 75 -15.99 16.63 3.09
C LEU A 75 -17.25 16.47 2.25
N VAL A 76 -17.09 16.02 1.00
CA VAL A 76 -18.17 15.75 0.06
C VAL A 76 -18.05 14.30 -0.38
N TRP A 77 -19.15 13.56 -0.26
CA TRP A 77 -19.24 12.17 -0.72
C TRP A 77 -19.23 12.15 -2.25
N GLN A 78 -18.37 11.30 -2.83
CA GLN A 78 -18.26 11.05 -4.27
C GLN A 78 -18.55 9.58 -4.52
N GLU A 79 -19.50 9.30 -5.41
CA GLU A 79 -19.75 7.94 -5.91
C GLU A 79 -18.81 7.63 -7.08
N PRO A 80 -18.46 6.35 -7.32
CA PRO A 80 -17.87 5.93 -8.57
C PRO A 80 -18.78 6.29 -9.75
N GLU A 81 -18.19 6.76 -10.86
CA GLU A 81 -18.96 7.04 -12.08
C GLU A 81 -18.78 5.91 -13.09
N ALA A 82 -17.61 5.84 -13.73
CA ALA A 82 -17.28 4.80 -14.71
C ALA A 82 -16.44 3.68 -14.10
N GLU A 83 -15.92 3.92 -12.90
CA GLU A 83 -15.07 2.98 -12.19
C GLU A 83 -15.86 1.79 -11.65
N ASN A 84 -15.20 0.65 -11.62
CA ASN A 84 -15.80 -0.65 -11.34
C ASN A 84 -14.87 -1.61 -10.57
N ALA A 85 -13.79 -1.09 -9.99
CA ALA A 85 -12.94 -1.78 -9.02
C ALA A 85 -12.24 -0.74 -8.15
N HIS A 86 -11.94 -1.09 -6.90
CA HIS A 86 -11.06 -0.33 -6.02
C HIS A 86 -9.77 -1.13 -5.82
N ILE A 87 -8.62 -0.51 -6.09
CA ILE A 87 -7.31 -1.17 -5.91
C ILE A 87 -6.54 -0.40 -4.85
N GLU A 88 -6.18 -1.09 -3.77
CA GLU A 88 -5.48 -0.55 -2.62
C GLU A 88 -4.07 -1.13 -2.50
N ILE A 89 -3.13 -0.30 -2.06
CA ILE A 89 -1.77 -0.66 -1.70
C ILE A 89 -1.49 -0.22 -0.26
N THR A 90 -1.16 -1.14 0.62
CA THR A 90 -0.65 -0.82 1.96
C THR A 90 0.86 -1.04 2.02
N VAL A 91 1.61 -0.04 2.48
CA VAL A 91 3.06 -0.11 2.59
C VAL A 91 3.47 -0.09 4.06
N LEU A 92 4.09 -1.18 4.51
CA LEU A 92 4.57 -1.36 5.87
C LEU A 92 6.10 -1.32 5.88
N ASP A 93 6.70 -0.77 6.94
CA ASP A 93 8.14 -0.86 7.19
C ASP A 93 8.54 -2.35 7.34
N GLY A 94 9.51 -2.81 6.57
CA GLY A 94 9.94 -4.22 6.56
C GLY A 94 10.55 -4.71 7.87
N SER A 95 10.89 -3.82 8.79
CA SER A 95 11.56 -4.11 10.05
C SER A 95 10.64 -4.08 11.26
N ASP A 96 9.68 -3.15 11.28
CA ASP A 96 8.74 -2.98 12.39
C ASP A 96 7.26 -3.08 12.02
N LYS A 97 6.94 -3.18 10.73
CA LYS A 97 5.59 -3.37 10.16
C LYS A 97 4.61 -2.21 10.39
N ARG A 98 5.08 -1.04 10.81
CA ARG A 98 4.19 0.13 10.87
C ARG A 98 3.91 0.65 9.46
N PHE A 99 2.74 1.25 9.27
CA PHE A 99 2.42 1.96 8.03
C PHE A 99 3.44 3.08 7.74
N VAL A 100 3.83 3.21 6.47
CA VAL A 100 4.72 4.28 6.00
C VAL A 100 3.89 5.36 5.28
N PRO A 101 3.65 6.53 5.92
CA PRO A 101 2.88 7.62 5.31
C PRO A 101 3.72 8.47 4.36
N GLY A 102 3.05 9.29 3.54
CA GLY A 102 3.69 10.30 2.71
C GLY A 102 4.55 9.74 1.56
N LEU A 103 4.24 8.54 1.09
CA LEU A 103 4.84 7.94 -0.09
C LEU A 103 4.14 8.43 -1.36
N THR A 104 4.89 8.50 -2.45
CA THR A 104 4.31 8.52 -3.80
C THR A 104 4.24 7.07 -4.28
N VAL A 105 3.04 6.54 -4.42
CA VAL A 105 2.77 5.17 -4.86
C VAL A 105 2.07 5.23 -6.21
N ALA A 106 2.63 4.58 -7.23
CA ALA A 106 2.00 4.43 -8.54
C ALA A 106 1.72 2.96 -8.83
N VAL A 107 0.54 2.67 -9.38
CA VAL A 107 0.17 1.32 -9.81
C VAL A 107 -0.05 1.31 -11.32
N THR A 108 0.61 0.38 -11.98
CA THR A 108 0.36 0.02 -13.37
C THR A 108 -0.48 -1.25 -13.42
N VAL A 109 -1.61 -1.19 -14.11
CA VAL A 109 -2.58 -2.29 -14.24
C VAL A 109 -2.50 -2.87 -15.65
N ILE A 110 -2.33 -4.19 -15.75
CA ILE A 110 -2.29 -4.94 -17.00
C ILE A 110 -3.42 -5.98 -16.98
N ALA A 111 -4.26 -5.94 -18.01
CA ALA A 111 -5.44 -6.79 -18.16
C ALA A 111 -5.09 -8.26 -18.44
N PRO A 112 -6.05 -9.20 -18.28
CA PRO A 112 -5.81 -10.62 -18.51
C PRO A 112 -5.32 -10.97 -19.93
N ASP A 113 -5.67 -10.15 -20.92
CA ASP A 113 -5.21 -10.31 -22.31
C ASP A 113 -3.81 -9.70 -22.56
N GLY A 114 -3.16 -9.16 -21.53
CA GLY A 114 -1.87 -8.50 -21.59
C GLY A 114 -1.92 -7.01 -21.96
N THR A 115 -3.12 -6.45 -22.20
CA THR A 115 -3.27 -5.03 -22.53
C THR A 115 -2.97 -4.15 -21.33
N LEU A 116 -2.18 -3.09 -21.53
CA LEU A 116 -1.98 -2.06 -20.52
C LEU A 116 -3.27 -1.26 -20.32
N VAL A 117 -3.85 -1.33 -19.12
CA VAL A 117 -5.01 -0.49 -18.74
C VAL A 117 -4.54 0.93 -18.45
N GLY A 118 -3.45 1.08 -17.70
CA GLY A 118 -2.84 2.37 -17.42
C GLY A 118 -1.93 2.37 -16.20
N THR A 119 -1.31 3.51 -15.93
CA THR A 119 -0.49 3.78 -14.75
C THR A 119 -1.02 5.02 -14.05
N ASN A 120 -1.31 4.92 -12.76
CA ASN A 120 -1.83 6.03 -11.98
C ASN A 120 -1.19 6.07 -10.59
N GLU A 121 -0.97 7.29 -10.08
CA GLU A 121 -0.67 7.52 -8.67
C GLU A 121 -1.89 7.16 -7.80
N GLN A 122 -1.61 6.61 -6.64
CA GLN A 122 -2.56 6.18 -5.62
C GLN A 122 -2.50 7.18 -4.45
N PRO A 123 -3.54 8.00 -4.22
CA PRO A 123 -3.58 8.90 -3.08
C PRO A 123 -3.67 8.12 -1.77
N MET A 124 -3.12 8.69 -0.70
CA MET A 124 -3.29 8.14 0.65
C MET A 124 -4.74 8.29 1.12
N LEU A 125 -5.33 7.20 1.60
CA LEU A 125 -6.69 7.12 2.09
C LEU A 125 -6.72 6.61 3.53
N TRP A 126 -7.81 6.90 4.22
CA TRP A 126 -8.11 6.38 5.55
C TRP A 126 -9.29 5.42 5.47
N HIS A 127 -9.11 4.24 6.05
CA HIS A 127 -10.15 3.26 6.32
C HIS A 127 -10.24 3.05 7.85
N PRO A 128 -11.40 2.72 8.44
CA PRO A 128 -11.55 2.55 9.89
C PRO A 128 -10.54 1.62 10.57
N MET A 129 -9.95 0.66 9.84
CA MET A 129 -8.93 -0.26 10.36
C MET A 129 -7.50 0.10 9.94
N ILE A 130 -7.28 0.68 8.75
CA ILE A 130 -5.96 0.85 8.15
C ILE A 130 -5.84 2.14 7.34
N TYR A 131 -4.61 2.59 7.13
CA TYR A 131 -4.28 3.53 6.06
C TYR A 131 -3.73 2.76 4.86
N HIS A 132 -4.09 3.19 3.66
CA HIS A 132 -3.61 2.62 2.41
C HIS A 132 -3.45 3.72 1.35
N TYR A 133 -2.92 3.35 0.19
CA TYR A 133 -2.90 4.18 -1.00
C TYR A 133 -3.80 3.51 -2.03
N GLY A 134 -4.86 4.19 -2.49
CA GLY A 134 -5.86 3.52 -3.31
C GLY A 134 -6.70 4.47 -4.15
N ARG A 135 -7.38 3.89 -5.13
CA ARG A 135 -8.35 4.60 -5.97
C ARG A 135 -9.29 3.62 -6.66
N ASN A 136 -10.41 4.17 -7.11
CA ASN A 136 -11.28 3.50 -8.07
C ASN A 136 -10.65 3.48 -9.48
N TRP A 137 -10.87 2.38 -10.20
CA TRP A 137 -10.41 2.09 -11.57
C TRP A 137 -11.57 1.68 -12.48
N ALA A 138 -11.52 2.10 -13.75
CA ALA A 138 -12.40 1.59 -14.79
C ALA A 138 -11.69 0.45 -15.55
N LEU A 139 -12.03 -0.79 -15.23
CA LEU A 139 -11.41 -1.98 -15.80
C LEU A 139 -12.24 -2.56 -16.98
N PRO A 140 -11.57 -3.09 -18.02
CA PRO A 140 -12.24 -3.54 -19.24
C PRO A 140 -12.97 -4.89 -19.11
N ALA A 141 -12.54 -5.76 -18.20
CA ALA A 141 -13.03 -7.14 -18.05
C ALA A 141 -12.89 -7.66 -16.61
N ASP A 142 -13.59 -8.74 -16.28
CA ASP A 142 -13.32 -9.52 -15.07
C ASP A 142 -12.16 -10.50 -15.36
N GLY A 143 -11.48 -10.98 -14.31
CA GLY A 143 -10.44 -12.01 -14.41
C GLY A 143 -9.14 -11.63 -13.74
N ASP A 144 -8.04 -12.26 -14.18
CA ASP A 144 -6.76 -12.21 -13.48
C ASP A 144 -5.83 -11.14 -14.07
N TYR A 145 -5.57 -10.09 -13.29
CA TYR A 145 -4.75 -8.95 -13.64
C TYR A 145 -3.31 -9.09 -13.16
N THR A 146 -2.42 -8.26 -13.71
CA THR A 146 -1.10 -8.00 -13.13
C THR A 146 -1.04 -6.56 -12.63
N LEU A 147 -0.64 -6.40 -11.37
CA LEU A 147 -0.37 -5.11 -10.74
C LEU A 147 1.13 -4.91 -10.61
N LYS A 148 1.65 -3.78 -11.12
CA LYS A 148 3.03 -3.34 -10.86
C LYS A 148 3.00 -2.08 -10.04
N VAL A 149 3.51 -2.17 -8.82
CA VAL A 149 3.57 -1.09 -7.84
C VAL A 149 4.96 -0.48 -7.88
N HIS A 150 5.02 0.83 -8.08
CA HIS A 150 6.22 1.64 -7.99
C HIS A 150 6.09 2.59 -6.80
N ILE A 151 7.13 2.66 -5.96
CA ILE A 151 7.17 3.51 -4.76
C ILE A 151 8.43 4.36 -4.82
N GLU A 152 8.27 5.69 -4.83
CA GLU A 152 9.39 6.63 -4.77
C GLU A 152 9.94 6.79 -3.34
N PRO A 153 11.25 7.11 -3.18
CA PRO A 153 11.82 7.44 -1.89
C PRO A 153 11.10 8.63 -1.22
N PRO A 154 10.61 8.49 0.03
CA PRO A 154 9.97 9.59 0.72
C PRO A 154 10.92 10.74 1.02
N GLN A 155 10.42 11.96 0.86
CA GLN A 155 11.19 13.20 1.07
C GLN A 155 11.09 13.76 2.50
N PHE A 156 10.34 13.10 3.40
CA PHE A 156 10.24 13.54 4.79
C PHE A 156 11.56 13.36 5.54
N MET A 157 11.82 14.27 6.48
CA MET A 157 12.99 14.24 7.35
C MET A 157 12.88 13.10 8.38
N ARG A 158 14.04 12.56 8.78
CA ARG A 158 14.15 11.40 9.66
C ARG A 158 15.17 11.68 10.76
N HIS A 159 14.87 11.24 11.97
CA HIS A 159 15.82 11.18 13.07
C HIS A 159 16.65 9.89 12.99
N ASP A 160 17.71 9.81 13.79
CA ASP A 160 18.61 8.66 13.92
C ASP A 160 19.53 8.44 12.70
N GLU A 161 20.86 8.46 12.93
CA GLU A 161 21.86 8.31 11.87
C GLU A 161 21.93 6.89 11.27
N ILE A 162 21.45 5.88 11.99
CA ILE A 162 21.44 4.48 11.56
C ILE A 162 20.00 4.05 11.26
N ASN A 163 19.09 4.13 12.24
CA ASN A 163 17.70 3.69 12.07
C ASN A 163 16.92 4.59 11.10
N GLY A 164 17.30 5.87 10.95
CA GLY A 164 16.68 6.77 9.98
C GLY A 164 17.12 6.51 8.54
N LYS A 165 18.17 5.71 8.33
CA LYS A 165 18.75 5.41 7.02
C LYS A 165 17.98 4.28 6.30
N ARG A 166 16.70 4.51 6.04
CA ARG A 166 15.74 3.62 5.36
C ARG A 166 15.11 4.31 4.16
N PHE A 167 14.45 3.57 3.27
CA PHE A 167 13.60 4.10 2.20
C PHE A 167 14.37 5.02 1.24
N GLN A 168 15.60 4.63 0.87
CA GLN A 168 16.50 5.48 0.09
C GLN A 168 16.31 5.34 -1.42
N GLU A 169 15.90 4.16 -1.87
CA GLU A 169 15.83 3.81 -3.29
C GLU A 169 14.38 3.53 -3.71
N PRO A 170 14.03 3.78 -4.98
CA PRO A 170 12.73 3.39 -5.51
C PRO A 170 12.51 1.87 -5.39
N VAL A 171 11.26 1.48 -5.12
CA VAL A 171 10.88 0.07 -4.98
C VAL A 171 9.85 -0.31 -6.05
N GLU A 172 10.09 -1.46 -6.69
CA GLU A 172 9.18 -2.09 -7.64
C GLU A 172 8.62 -3.38 -7.02
N VAL A 173 7.31 -3.60 -7.14
CA VAL A 173 6.66 -4.86 -6.73
C VAL A 173 5.69 -5.30 -7.80
N GLU A 174 5.76 -6.57 -8.21
CA GLU A 174 4.83 -7.15 -9.16
C GLU A 174 3.97 -8.23 -8.49
N PHE A 175 2.65 -8.10 -8.63
CA PHE A 175 1.65 -9.10 -8.28
C PHE A 175 1.01 -9.61 -9.57
N THR A 176 1.09 -10.92 -9.79
CA THR A 176 0.43 -11.61 -10.90
C THR A 176 -0.76 -12.37 -10.35
N ASP A 177 -1.67 -12.73 -11.26
CA ASP A 177 -2.82 -13.57 -10.93
C ASP A 177 -3.73 -12.91 -9.87
N VAL A 178 -3.85 -11.58 -9.92
CA VAL A 178 -4.73 -10.79 -9.04
C VAL A 178 -6.14 -10.89 -9.58
N HIS A 179 -7.01 -11.58 -8.88
CA HIS A 179 -8.37 -11.84 -9.32
C HIS A 179 -9.25 -10.61 -9.08
N ILE A 180 -9.91 -10.11 -10.13
CA ILE A 180 -10.81 -8.96 -10.01
C ILE A 180 -12.15 -9.27 -10.64
N GLU A 181 -13.21 -9.24 -9.82
CA GLU A 181 -14.60 -9.17 -10.26
C GLU A 181 -15.06 -7.70 -10.19
N ARG A 182 -15.48 -7.14 -11.33
CA ARG A 182 -15.86 -5.73 -11.39
C ARG A 182 -17.24 -5.51 -10.78
N GLY A 183 -17.40 -4.37 -10.12
CA GLY A 183 -18.68 -3.92 -9.59
C GLY A 183 -18.57 -2.56 -8.90
N THR A 184 -19.69 -2.14 -8.33
CA THR A 184 -19.81 -1.01 -7.42
C THR A 184 -20.58 -1.48 -6.20
N ASP A 185 -20.20 -1.00 -5.02
CA ASP A 185 -20.92 -1.29 -3.76
C ASP A 185 -22.16 -0.41 -3.52
#